data_AF-A0A957BUK4-F1
#
_entry.id   AF-A0A957BUK4-F1
#
_cell.length_a   1.000
_cell.length_b   1.000
_cell.length_c   1.000
_cell.angle_alpha   90.00
_cell.angle_beta   90.00
_cell.angle_gamma   90.00
#
_symmetry.space_group_name_H-M   'P 1'
#
loop_
_entity.id
_entity.type
_entity.pdbx_description
1 polymer ?
#
loop_
_entity_poly.entity_id
_entity_poly.type
_entity_poly.pdbx_seq_one_letter_code
_entity_poly.pdbx_strand_id
1 'polypeptide(L)'
;MAALEIVKVDSAVPYAETIDWWIKTRCALRDENPLTHSHLYDPSYLAWEDVRLKRNPFFAQGTGLEGYLVGKDDSPGRAMEEILAIGKNILDSIARLHRYDYSRKSRLMKTLRGEQQDPHAIEEWSAILGALLGRLRANLYSCPEAEHFQHQTYEIVSKLPRIRYEMDGNREPIRQHYAVGYYPSQPTGFISVEPHLVKAIDQDAWHVAEEIGKFGHPLLRDFVRHRAN
;
A
#
# COMPACT_ATOMS: atom_id res chain seq x y z
N MET A 1 -31.03 4.50 1.23
CA MET A 1 -29.59 4.19 1.42
C MET A 1 -28.99 3.91 0.05
N ALA A 2 -27.86 4.51 -0.28
CA ALA A 2 -27.19 4.21 -1.55
C ALA A 2 -26.75 2.73 -1.56
N ALA A 3 -26.87 2.06 -2.70
CA ALA A 3 -26.38 0.70 -2.86
C ALA A 3 -24.84 0.70 -2.85
N LEU A 4 -24.24 -0.32 -2.24
CA LEU A 4 -22.80 -0.54 -2.33
C LEU A 4 -22.44 -0.92 -3.77
N GLU A 5 -21.56 -0.15 -4.40
CA GLU A 5 -20.98 -0.51 -5.69
C GLU A 5 -19.65 -1.23 -5.48
N ILE A 6 -19.40 -2.23 -6.33
CA ILE A 6 -18.21 -3.07 -6.27
C ILE A 6 -17.49 -2.98 -7.62
N VAL A 7 -16.21 -2.64 -7.59
CA VAL A 7 -15.33 -2.61 -8.77
C VAL A 7 -14.32 -3.72 -8.65
N LYS A 8 -14.22 -4.56 -9.69
CA LYS A 8 -13.22 -5.61 -9.76
C LYS A 8 -11.89 -5.02 -10.24
N VAL A 9 -10.80 -5.46 -9.64
CA VAL A 9 -9.44 -5.09 -10.01
C VAL A 9 -8.67 -6.36 -10.34
N ASP A 10 -7.95 -6.30 -11.45
CA ASP A 10 -7.05 -7.35 -11.91
C ASP A 10 -5.68 -6.71 -12.15
N SER A 11 -4.66 -7.19 -11.44
CA SER A 11 -3.32 -6.64 -11.51
C SER A 11 -2.27 -7.70 -11.20
N ALA A 12 -1.01 -7.42 -11.56
CA ALA A 12 0.11 -8.23 -11.10
C ALA A 12 0.30 -8.09 -9.57
N VAL A 13 0.79 -9.15 -8.94
CA VAL A 13 1.30 -9.10 -7.57
C VAL A 13 2.66 -8.36 -7.59
N PRO A 14 2.89 -7.39 -6.69
CA PRO A 14 4.20 -6.73 -6.60
C PRO A 14 5.29 -7.76 -6.29
N TYR A 15 6.47 -7.63 -6.92
CA TYR A 15 7.61 -8.53 -6.68
C TYR A 15 7.29 -10.03 -6.89
N ALA A 16 6.45 -10.30 -7.91
CA ALA A 16 5.90 -11.63 -8.18
C ALA A 16 6.97 -12.73 -8.33
N GLU A 17 8.14 -12.44 -8.90
CA GLU A 17 9.18 -13.49 -9.09
C GLU A 17 9.76 -13.94 -7.75
N THR A 18 10.07 -13.00 -6.86
CA THR A 18 10.58 -13.29 -5.51
C THR A 18 9.55 -14.04 -4.69
N ILE A 19 8.28 -13.64 -4.81
CA ILE A 19 7.16 -14.28 -4.11
C ILE A 19 6.90 -15.68 -4.67
N ASP A 20 6.89 -15.85 -6.00
CA ASP A 20 6.68 -17.14 -6.67
C ASP A 20 7.74 -18.16 -6.26
N TRP A 21 9.02 -17.77 -6.29
CA TRP A 21 10.10 -18.62 -5.84
C TRP A 21 9.92 -19.05 -4.38
N TRP A 22 9.53 -18.13 -3.50
CA TRP A 22 9.30 -18.42 -2.09
C TRP A 22 8.09 -19.33 -1.87
N ILE A 23 6.95 -19.09 -2.55
CA ILE A 23 5.75 -19.94 -2.48
C ILE A 23 6.12 -21.36 -2.88
N LYS A 24 6.76 -21.53 -4.05
CA LYS A 24 7.19 -22.84 -4.55
C LYS A 24 8.10 -23.56 -3.57
N THR A 25 9.04 -22.83 -2.97
CA THR A 25 9.98 -23.37 -1.97
C THR A 25 9.24 -23.83 -0.71
N ARG A 26 8.27 -23.05 -0.21
CA ARG A 26 7.52 -23.36 1.02
C ARG A 26 6.55 -24.52 0.82
N CYS A 27 5.81 -24.54 -0.29
CA CYS A 27 4.93 -25.66 -0.63
C CYS A 27 5.72 -26.95 -0.77
N ALA A 28 6.89 -26.91 -1.44
CA ALA A 28 7.70 -28.11 -1.65
C ALA A 28 8.38 -28.64 -0.38
N LEU A 29 8.83 -27.75 0.51
CA LEU A 29 9.67 -28.13 1.65
C LEU A 29 8.93 -28.27 2.98
N ARG A 30 7.77 -27.63 3.14
CA ARG A 30 7.09 -27.51 4.45
C ARG A 30 5.61 -27.87 4.44
N ASP A 31 5.05 -28.27 3.29
CA ASP A 31 3.61 -28.55 3.13
C ASP A 31 2.71 -27.41 3.63
N GLU A 32 3.22 -26.18 3.54
CA GLU A 32 2.50 -24.97 3.88
C GLU A 32 2.00 -24.32 2.59
N ASN A 33 0.80 -23.74 2.62
CA ASN A 33 0.25 -22.98 1.50
C ASN A 33 0.20 -21.48 1.83
N PRO A 34 1.25 -20.71 1.47
CA PRO A 34 1.30 -19.27 1.74
C PRO A 34 0.12 -18.48 1.16
N LEU A 35 -0.50 -18.95 0.08
CA LEU A 35 -1.69 -18.31 -0.48
C LEU A 35 -2.81 -18.26 0.58
N THR A 36 -2.97 -19.34 1.35
CA THR A 36 -4.01 -19.42 2.38
C THR A 36 -3.67 -18.55 3.59
N HIS A 37 -2.42 -18.56 4.06
CA HIS A 37 -1.99 -17.75 5.21
C HIS A 37 -2.03 -16.26 4.92
N SER A 38 -1.72 -15.86 3.69
CA SER A 38 -1.73 -14.46 3.27
C SER A 38 -3.07 -13.76 3.50
N HIS A 39 -4.19 -14.50 3.45
CA HIS A 39 -5.53 -13.94 3.64
C HIS A 39 -5.76 -13.28 5.01
N LEU A 40 -4.90 -13.54 6.00
CA LEU A 40 -4.91 -12.78 7.26
C LEU A 40 -4.72 -11.27 7.04
N TYR A 41 -4.02 -10.90 5.97
CA TYR A 41 -3.68 -9.51 5.64
C TYR A 41 -4.66 -8.86 4.66
N ASP A 42 -5.57 -9.63 4.04
CA ASP A 42 -6.54 -9.12 3.06
C ASP A 42 -7.31 -7.90 3.57
N PRO A 43 -7.90 -7.88 4.79
CA PRO A 43 -8.73 -6.75 5.19
C PRO A 43 -7.98 -5.43 5.26
N SER A 44 -6.71 -5.45 5.70
CA SER A 44 -5.91 -4.22 5.79
C SER A 44 -5.45 -3.75 4.41
N TYR A 45 -5.12 -4.67 3.52
CA TYR A 45 -4.73 -4.34 2.16
C TYR A 45 -5.91 -3.81 1.35
N LEU A 46 -7.07 -4.47 1.43
CA LEU A 46 -8.28 -4.01 0.75
C LEU A 46 -8.78 -2.67 1.30
N ALA A 47 -8.65 -2.41 2.60
CA ALA A 47 -8.97 -1.09 3.15
C ALA A 47 -8.07 0.02 2.57
N TRP A 48 -6.78 -0.29 2.35
CA TRP A 48 -5.85 0.63 1.69
C TRP A 48 -6.24 0.86 0.23
N GLU A 49 -6.48 -0.21 -0.53
CA GLU A 49 -6.87 -0.12 -1.94
C GLU A 49 -8.23 0.57 -2.15
N ASP A 50 -9.20 0.34 -1.26
CA ASP A 50 -10.50 1.02 -1.26
C ASP A 50 -10.30 2.54 -1.19
N VAL A 51 -9.48 3.01 -0.25
CA VAL A 51 -9.15 4.43 -0.10
C VAL A 51 -8.39 4.93 -1.33
N ARG A 52 -7.38 4.18 -1.78
CA ARG A 52 -6.51 4.56 -2.91
C ARG A 52 -7.30 4.75 -4.22
N LEU A 53 -8.25 3.85 -4.49
CA LEU A 53 -8.90 3.73 -5.80
C LEU A 53 -10.30 4.33 -5.89
N LYS A 54 -11.06 4.38 -4.78
CA LYS A 54 -12.49 4.73 -4.84
C LYS A 54 -12.97 5.67 -3.76
N ARG A 55 -12.41 5.60 -2.56
CA ARG A 55 -12.87 6.35 -1.39
C ARG A 55 -11.87 7.42 -0.97
N ASN A 56 -11.02 7.86 -1.90
CA ASN A 56 -10.07 8.91 -1.63
C ASN A 56 -10.83 10.21 -1.29
N PRO A 57 -10.61 10.82 -0.12
CA PRO A 57 -11.29 12.05 0.28
C PRO A 57 -10.77 13.34 -0.41
N PHE A 58 -9.61 13.31 -1.08
CA PHE A 58 -8.92 14.51 -1.57
C PHE A 58 -8.57 14.46 -3.07
N PHE A 59 -8.21 13.29 -3.61
CA PHE A 59 -7.66 13.15 -4.96
C PHE A 59 -8.45 12.18 -5.82
N ALA A 60 -8.39 12.39 -7.14
CA ALA A 60 -8.96 11.46 -8.10
C ALA A 60 -8.18 10.13 -8.16
N GLN A 61 -6.86 10.20 -7.89
CA GLN A 61 -5.95 9.06 -7.79
C GLN A 61 -5.20 9.18 -6.47
N GLY A 62 -5.35 8.18 -5.61
CA GLY A 62 -4.77 8.20 -4.27
C GLY A 62 -3.46 7.44 -4.12
N THR A 63 -2.86 7.66 -2.97
CA THR A 63 -1.77 6.87 -2.40
C THR A 63 -2.28 5.81 -1.42
N GLY A 64 -3.48 6.00 -0.86
CA GLY A 64 -4.06 5.23 0.25
C GLY A 64 -3.81 5.89 1.62
N LEU A 65 -2.84 6.81 1.72
CA LEU A 65 -2.54 7.56 2.94
C LEU A 65 -3.63 8.56 3.31
N GLU A 66 -4.43 8.99 2.34
CA GLU A 66 -5.45 10.03 2.49
C GLU A 66 -6.49 9.67 3.55
N GLY A 67 -6.77 8.38 3.74
CA GLY A 67 -7.68 7.90 4.77
C GLY A 67 -7.24 8.25 6.20
N TYR A 68 -5.94 8.52 6.42
CA TYR A 68 -5.40 8.93 7.72
C TYR A 68 -5.44 10.44 7.98
N LEU A 69 -5.79 11.21 6.95
CA LEU A 69 -5.87 12.68 6.96
C LEU A 69 -7.31 13.18 7.05
N VAL A 70 -8.30 12.29 6.95
CA VAL A 70 -9.72 12.63 7.15
C VAL A 70 -9.92 13.31 8.49
N GLY A 71 -10.58 14.47 8.50
CA GLY A 71 -10.83 15.28 9.69
C GLY A 71 -9.62 16.06 10.23
N LYS A 72 -8.41 15.85 9.67
CA LYS A 72 -7.22 16.66 9.99
C LYS A 72 -6.98 17.75 8.97
N ASP A 73 -7.14 17.41 7.69
CA ASP A 73 -6.99 18.34 6.59
C ASP A 73 -8.35 18.69 5.99
N ASP A 74 -8.50 19.95 5.63
CA ASP A 74 -9.73 20.56 5.10
C ASP A 74 -9.70 20.73 3.57
N SER A 75 -8.55 20.49 2.94
CA SER A 75 -8.32 20.77 1.53
C SER A 75 -7.34 19.80 0.88
N PRO A 76 -7.53 19.48 -0.42
CA PRO A 76 -6.61 18.60 -1.13
C PRO A 76 -5.16 19.11 -1.18
N GLY A 77 -4.96 20.43 -1.23
CA GLY A 77 -3.62 21.03 -1.22
C GLY A 77 -2.84 20.72 0.07
N ARG A 78 -3.49 20.83 1.23
CA ARG A 78 -2.87 20.49 2.53
C ARG A 78 -2.60 19.00 2.66
N ALA A 79 -3.56 18.17 2.24
CA ALA A 79 -3.36 16.71 2.21
C ALA A 79 -2.14 16.33 1.35
N MET A 80 -1.94 17.01 0.21
CA MET A 80 -0.77 16.79 -0.65
C MET A 80 0.54 17.18 0.06
N GLU A 81 0.57 18.33 0.75
CA GLU A 81 1.74 18.76 1.53
C GLU A 81 2.09 17.77 2.64
N GLU A 82 1.11 17.24 3.37
CA GLU A 82 1.31 16.23 4.41
C GLU A 82 1.84 14.91 3.84
N ILE A 83 1.30 14.46 2.71
CA ILE A 83 1.78 13.25 2.03
C ILE A 83 3.21 13.43 1.52
N LEU A 84 3.53 14.59 0.94
CA LEU A 84 4.90 14.92 0.56
C LEU A 84 5.84 14.95 1.78
N ALA A 85 5.38 15.50 2.90
CA ALA A 85 6.14 15.53 4.14
C ALA A 85 6.41 14.11 4.66
N ILE A 86 5.45 13.18 4.56
CA ILE A 86 5.65 11.76 4.88
C ILE A 86 6.77 11.17 4.03
N GLY A 87 6.71 11.34 2.71
CA GLY A 87 7.74 10.85 1.78
C GLY A 87 9.13 11.42 2.08
N LYS A 88 9.22 12.74 2.30
CA LYS A 88 10.48 13.43 2.66
C LYS A 88 11.06 12.89 3.96
N ASN A 89 10.23 12.78 5.00
CA ASN A 89 10.66 12.29 6.31
C ASN A 89 11.20 10.84 6.23
N ILE A 90 10.62 10.01 5.37
CA ILE A 90 11.10 8.65 5.13
C ILE A 90 12.47 8.68 4.45
N LEU A 91 12.61 9.44 3.36
CA LEU A 91 13.87 9.58 2.62
C LEU A 91 14.99 10.16 3.50
N ASP A 92 14.69 11.17 4.30
CA ASP A 92 15.65 11.78 5.24
C ASP A 92 16.07 10.78 6.32
N SER A 93 15.13 9.95 6.80
CA SER A 93 15.44 8.90 7.78
C SER A 93 16.31 7.80 7.19
N ILE A 94 16.03 7.36 5.95
CA ILE A 94 16.88 6.42 5.20
C ILE A 94 18.29 7.01 5.02
N ALA A 95 18.38 8.28 4.60
CA ALA A 95 19.66 8.96 4.39
C ALA A 95 20.48 9.09 5.69
N ARG A 96 19.81 9.36 6.83
CA ARG A 96 20.48 9.43 8.14
C ARG A 96 20.95 8.06 8.63
N LEU A 97 20.12 7.03 8.52
CA LEU A 97 20.44 5.67 8.97
C LEU A 97 21.57 5.06 8.14
N HIS A 98 21.58 5.31 6.83
CA HIS A 98 22.53 4.74 5.88
C HIS A 98 23.51 5.77 5.34
N ARG A 99 23.90 6.76 6.17
CA ARG A 99 24.75 7.88 5.74
C ARG A 99 26.12 7.48 5.16
N TYR A 100 26.56 6.24 5.42
CA TYR A 100 27.81 5.68 4.90
C TYR A 100 27.60 4.56 3.88
N ASP A 101 26.36 4.20 3.54
CA ASP A 101 26.02 3.17 2.55
C ASP A 101 25.17 3.79 1.41
N TYR A 102 25.87 4.50 0.52
CA TYR A 102 25.26 5.14 -0.64
C TYR A 102 24.58 4.15 -1.59
N SER A 103 25.04 2.90 -1.62
CA SER A 103 24.48 1.84 -2.46
C SER A 103 23.09 1.41 -1.98
N ARG A 104 22.85 1.49 -0.67
CA ARG A 104 21.60 1.04 -0.04
C ARG A 104 20.41 1.91 -0.40
N LYS A 105 20.56 3.25 -0.39
CA LYS A 105 19.49 4.14 -0.87
C LYS A 105 19.11 3.80 -2.31
N SER A 106 20.10 3.56 -3.17
CA SER A 106 19.85 3.17 -4.56
C SER A 106 19.07 1.86 -4.66
N ARG A 107 19.49 0.81 -3.93
CA ARG A 107 18.79 -0.48 -3.89
C ARG A 107 17.34 -0.35 -3.39
N LEU A 108 17.13 0.44 -2.33
CA LEU A 108 15.79 0.71 -1.80
C LEU A 108 14.91 1.39 -2.85
N MET A 109 15.40 2.45 -3.51
CA MET A 109 14.61 3.16 -4.53
C MET A 109 14.35 2.31 -5.77
N LYS A 110 15.34 1.53 -6.23
CA LYS A 110 15.14 0.57 -7.33
C LYS A 110 14.08 -0.47 -7.00
N THR A 111 14.08 -0.93 -5.75
CA THR A 111 13.06 -1.88 -5.28
C THR A 111 11.68 -1.23 -5.20
N LEU A 112 11.57 -0.04 -4.62
CA LEU A 112 10.31 0.73 -4.57
C LEU A 112 9.71 0.93 -5.98
N ARG A 113 10.55 1.26 -6.96
CA ARG A 113 10.17 1.45 -8.38
C ARG A 113 9.85 0.15 -9.12
N GLY A 114 10.12 -1.01 -8.51
CA GLY A 114 9.97 -2.32 -9.16
C GLY A 114 11.07 -2.64 -10.19
N GLU A 115 12.13 -1.82 -10.28
CA GLU A 115 13.29 -2.04 -11.14
C GLU A 115 14.17 -3.21 -10.64
N GLN A 116 14.02 -3.58 -9.38
CA GLN A 116 14.74 -4.68 -8.74
C GLN A 116 13.83 -5.40 -7.74
N GLN A 117 13.97 -6.73 -7.63
CA GLN A 117 13.29 -7.52 -6.61
C GLN A 117 14.28 -7.98 -5.54
N ASP A 118 14.72 -7.05 -4.70
CA ASP A 118 15.69 -7.31 -3.65
C ASP A 118 14.99 -7.68 -2.34
N PRO A 119 15.09 -8.94 -1.85
CA PRO A 119 14.39 -9.39 -0.65
C PRO A 119 14.69 -8.53 0.59
N HIS A 120 15.93 -8.06 0.75
CA HIS A 120 16.30 -7.26 1.92
C HIS A 120 15.73 -5.84 1.84
N ALA A 121 15.67 -5.27 0.64
CA ALA A 121 15.01 -3.98 0.43
C ALA A 121 13.50 -4.10 0.63
N ILE A 122 12.89 -5.21 0.22
CA ILE A 122 11.46 -5.52 0.47
C ILE A 122 11.18 -5.60 1.97
N GLU A 123 12.00 -6.32 2.73
CA GLU A 123 11.90 -6.41 4.20
C GLU A 123 12.01 -5.02 4.84
N GLU A 124 12.99 -4.22 4.42
CA GLU A 124 13.21 -2.87 4.94
C GLU A 124 12.04 -1.93 4.64
N TRP A 125 11.53 -1.91 3.40
CA TRP A 125 10.34 -1.14 3.06
C TRP A 125 9.08 -1.62 3.80
N SER A 126 8.91 -2.92 4.01
CA SER A 126 7.80 -3.47 4.80
C SER A 126 7.87 -3.03 6.28
N ALA A 127 9.09 -2.93 6.83
CA ALA A 127 9.31 -2.39 8.17
C ALA A 127 9.02 -0.88 8.24
N ILE A 128 9.50 -0.11 7.25
CA ILE A 128 9.22 1.34 7.14
C ILE A 128 7.71 1.58 7.04
N LEU A 129 7.00 0.84 6.18
CA LEU A 129 5.54 0.91 6.07
C LEU A 129 4.88 0.58 7.42
N GLY A 130 5.29 -0.51 8.08
CA GLY A 130 4.74 -0.90 9.38
C GLY A 130 4.88 0.20 10.43
N ALA A 131 6.06 0.83 10.52
CA ALA A 131 6.32 1.95 11.43
C ALA A 131 5.50 3.19 11.06
N LEU A 132 5.39 3.51 9.77
CA LEU A 132 4.56 4.60 9.28
C LEU A 132 3.09 4.41 9.68
N LEU A 133 2.52 3.24 9.38
CA LEU A 133 1.12 2.94 9.70
C LEU A 133 0.87 2.95 11.21
N GLY A 134 1.81 2.44 12.02
CA GLY A 134 1.73 2.51 13.47
C GLY A 134 1.59 3.95 13.98
N ARG A 135 2.44 4.85 13.47
CA ARG A 135 2.38 6.28 13.80
C ARG A 135 1.09 6.94 13.32
N LEU A 136 0.67 6.67 12.08
CA LEU A 136 -0.55 7.26 11.53
C LEU A 136 -1.80 6.81 12.32
N ARG A 137 -1.86 5.53 12.70
CA ARG A 137 -2.94 4.96 13.52
C ARG A 137 -2.98 5.53 14.94
N ALA A 138 -1.83 5.76 15.56
CA ALA A 138 -1.79 6.40 16.88
C ALA A 138 -2.47 7.79 16.86
N ASN A 139 -2.41 8.48 15.73
CA ASN A 139 -3.03 9.79 15.53
C ASN A 139 -4.50 9.72 15.05
N LEU A 140 -5.12 8.53 14.91
CA LEU A 140 -6.52 8.41 14.47
C LEU A 140 -7.49 8.62 15.63
N TYR A 141 -7.19 8.09 16.81
CA TYR A 141 -8.08 8.10 17.98
C TYR A 141 -8.38 9.51 18.52
N SER A 142 -7.66 10.53 18.06
CA SER A 142 -7.92 11.92 18.41
C SER A 142 -8.96 12.60 17.52
N CYS A 143 -9.47 11.93 16.48
CA CYS A 143 -10.37 12.51 15.48
C CYS A 143 -11.57 11.58 15.19
N PRO A 144 -12.79 11.90 15.68
CA PRO A 144 -13.98 11.09 15.46
C PRO A 144 -14.33 10.88 13.98
N GLU A 145 -14.07 11.87 13.13
CA GLU A 145 -14.31 11.77 11.69
C GLU A 145 -13.42 10.72 11.04
N ALA A 146 -12.14 10.68 11.44
CA ALA A 146 -11.18 9.69 10.93
C ALA A 146 -11.55 8.28 11.39
N GLU A 147 -11.95 8.13 12.65
CA GLU A 147 -12.45 6.86 13.21
C GLU A 147 -13.71 6.39 12.46
N HIS A 148 -14.68 7.29 12.25
CA HIS A 148 -15.89 6.96 11.51
C HIS A 148 -15.59 6.53 10.07
N PHE A 149 -14.73 7.27 9.36
CA PHE A 149 -14.31 6.93 8.02
C PHE A 149 -13.65 5.55 7.96
N GLN A 150 -12.75 5.25 8.91
CA GLN A 150 -12.08 3.97 9.01
C GLN A 150 -13.07 2.83 9.28
N HIS A 151 -14.00 3.00 10.22
CA HIS A 151 -15.05 2.02 10.50
C HIS A 151 -15.87 1.71 9.25
N GLN A 152 -16.33 2.73 8.53
CA GLN A 152 -17.04 2.53 7.27
C GLN A 152 -16.21 1.79 6.22
N THR A 153 -14.90 2.05 6.14
CA THR A 153 -13.98 1.30 5.26
C THR A 153 -13.97 -0.17 5.61
N TYR A 154 -13.76 -0.52 6.86
CA TYR A 154 -13.72 -1.92 7.26
C TYR A 154 -15.09 -2.61 7.16
N GLU A 155 -16.19 -1.89 7.34
CA GLU A 155 -17.53 -2.42 7.09
C GLU A 155 -17.74 -2.79 5.61
N ILE A 156 -17.26 -1.96 4.68
CA ILE A 156 -17.30 -2.26 3.24
C ILE A 156 -16.41 -3.46 2.93
N VAL A 157 -15.15 -3.42 3.37
CA VAL A 157 -14.17 -4.49 3.12
C VAL A 157 -14.67 -5.84 3.65
N SER A 158 -15.38 -5.86 4.78
CA SER A 158 -15.94 -7.10 5.35
C SER A 158 -16.95 -7.81 4.45
N LYS A 159 -17.53 -7.10 3.47
CA LYS A 159 -18.51 -7.61 2.50
C LYS A 159 -17.85 -8.01 1.17
N LEU A 160 -16.57 -7.73 0.98
CA LEU A 160 -15.85 -8.02 -0.26
C LEU A 160 -15.39 -9.49 -0.29
N PRO A 161 -15.32 -10.11 -1.48
CA PRO A 161 -14.71 -11.43 -1.61
C PRO A 161 -13.21 -11.37 -1.28
N ARG A 162 -12.67 -12.49 -0.83
CA ARG A 162 -11.21 -12.65 -0.66
C ARG A 162 -10.47 -12.47 -1.99
N ILE A 163 -9.23 -12.03 -1.90
CA ILE A 163 -8.33 -11.92 -3.05
C ILE A 163 -8.13 -13.31 -3.66
N ARG A 164 -8.14 -13.40 -4.98
CA ARG A 164 -7.83 -14.65 -5.69
C ARG A 164 -6.50 -14.48 -6.40
N TYR A 165 -5.64 -15.48 -6.26
CA TYR A 165 -4.34 -15.51 -6.93
C TYR A 165 -4.36 -16.51 -8.07
N GLU A 166 -3.78 -16.12 -9.19
CA GLU A 166 -3.61 -16.96 -10.37
C GLU A 166 -2.11 -17.03 -10.68
N MET A 167 -1.58 -18.25 -10.61
CA MET A 167 -0.18 -18.55 -10.88
C MET A 167 -0.13 -19.31 -12.19
N ASP A 168 0.20 -18.64 -13.28
CA ASP A 168 0.39 -19.32 -14.54
C ASP A 168 1.82 -19.88 -14.60
N GLY A 169 1.96 -21.19 -14.85
CA GLY A 169 3.24 -21.91 -14.73
C GLY A 169 4.35 -21.44 -15.70
N ASN A 170 4.03 -20.51 -16.59
CA ASN A 170 4.83 -20.10 -17.75
C ASN A 170 5.58 -18.77 -17.57
N ARG A 171 6.27 -18.57 -16.44
CA ARG A 171 7.08 -17.37 -16.14
C ARG A 171 6.30 -16.05 -16.16
N GLU A 172 4.97 -16.09 -16.17
CA GLU A 172 4.16 -14.89 -16.01
C GLU A 172 4.16 -14.45 -14.53
N PRO A 173 4.08 -13.14 -14.25
CA PRO A 173 3.93 -12.67 -12.88
C PRO A 173 2.61 -13.21 -12.31
N ILE A 174 2.63 -13.61 -11.04
CA ILE A 174 1.43 -13.98 -10.29
C ILE A 174 0.40 -12.86 -10.46
N ARG A 175 -0.81 -13.21 -10.92
CA ARG A 175 -1.94 -12.27 -11.00
C ARG A 175 -2.76 -12.33 -9.74
N GLN A 176 -3.34 -11.18 -9.39
CA GLN A 176 -4.32 -11.07 -8.31
C GLN A 176 -5.61 -10.47 -8.85
N HIS A 177 -6.73 -11.02 -8.37
CA HIS A 177 -8.07 -10.58 -8.67
C HIS A 177 -8.76 -10.23 -7.35
N TYR A 178 -9.13 -8.97 -7.19
CA TYR A 178 -9.81 -8.50 -5.98
C TYR A 178 -10.90 -7.50 -6.32
N ALA A 179 -11.58 -7.01 -5.30
CA ALA A 179 -12.65 -6.05 -5.43
C ALA A 179 -12.42 -4.90 -4.46
N VAL A 180 -12.87 -3.71 -4.86
CA VAL A 180 -12.95 -2.51 -4.01
C VAL A 180 -14.40 -2.01 -3.97
N GLY A 181 -14.83 -1.50 -2.82
CA GLY A 181 -16.21 -1.08 -2.59
C GLY A 181 -16.36 0.41 -2.32
N TYR A 182 -17.44 1.02 -2.81
CA TYR A 182 -17.78 2.42 -2.49
C TYR A 182 -19.28 2.73 -2.57
N TYR A 183 -19.68 3.83 -1.92
CA TYR A 183 -21.01 4.39 -2.04
C TYR A 183 -20.97 5.63 -2.98
N PRO A 184 -21.77 5.69 -4.06
CA PRO A 184 -21.69 6.72 -5.10
C PRO A 184 -21.98 8.17 -4.68
N SER A 185 -22.21 8.45 -3.40
CA SER A 185 -22.66 9.75 -2.90
C SER A 185 -21.55 10.66 -2.35
N GLN A 186 -20.27 10.34 -2.57
CA GLN A 186 -19.16 11.17 -2.09
C GLN A 186 -18.83 12.31 -3.08
N PRO A 187 -18.65 13.55 -2.60
CA PRO A 187 -18.59 14.76 -3.42
C PRO A 187 -17.34 14.84 -4.32
N THR A 188 -17.56 15.38 -5.52
CA THR A 188 -16.64 15.48 -6.66
C THR A 188 -15.68 16.67 -6.61
N GLY A 189 -15.12 16.98 -5.43
CA GLY A 189 -14.15 18.06 -5.24
C GLY A 189 -12.70 17.59 -5.34
N PHE A 190 -12.37 16.78 -6.35
CA PHE A 190 -11.06 16.11 -6.42
C PHE A 190 -10.06 16.90 -7.26
N ILE A 191 -8.84 17.06 -6.75
CA ILE A 191 -7.69 17.45 -7.58
C ILE A 191 -7.12 16.18 -8.22
N SER A 192 -6.88 16.21 -9.53
CA SER A 192 -6.01 15.22 -10.16
C SER A 192 -4.57 15.62 -9.87
N VAL A 193 -3.87 14.85 -9.03
CA VAL A 193 -2.46 15.09 -8.76
C VAL A 193 -1.66 14.35 -9.82
N GLU A 194 -1.29 15.07 -10.89
CA GLU A 194 -0.40 14.52 -11.90
C GLU A 194 1.07 14.68 -11.46
N PRO A 195 1.97 13.72 -11.73
CA PRO A 195 3.37 13.77 -11.30
C PRO A 195 4.14 15.02 -11.71
N HIS A 196 3.73 15.66 -12.81
CA HIS A 196 4.33 16.90 -13.30
C HIS A 196 3.92 18.15 -12.49
N LEU A 197 2.87 18.06 -11.68
CA LEU A 197 2.42 19.11 -10.75
C LEU A 197 3.24 19.10 -9.45
N VAL A 198 3.94 18.00 -9.16
CA VAL A 198 4.90 17.91 -8.06
C VAL A 198 6.21 18.57 -8.49
N LYS A 199 6.79 19.42 -7.64
CA LYS A 199 8.10 20.05 -7.90
C LYS A 199 9.14 18.95 -8.13
N ALA A 200 10.09 19.19 -9.05
CA ALA A 200 11.14 18.21 -9.37
C ALA A 200 11.90 17.70 -8.14
N ILE A 201 12.17 18.56 -7.15
CA ILE A 201 12.84 18.21 -5.90
C ILE A 201 12.02 17.27 -4.99
N ASP A 202 10.70 17.24 -5.19
CA ASP A 202 9.75 16.49 -4.36
C ASP A 202 9.26 15.19 -5.03
N GLN A 203 9.71 14.89 -6.25
CA GLN A 203 9.25 13.73 -7.01
C GLN A 203 9.57 12.40 -6.33
N ASP A 204 10.78 12.24 -5.79
CA ASP A 204 11.15 11.01 -5.05
C ASP A 204 10.28 10.84 -3.80
N ALA A 205 9.94 11.92 -3.11
CA ALA A 205 9.09 11.88 -1.91
C ALA A 205 7.65 11.49 -2.27
N TRP A 206 7.11 12.07 -3.34
CA TRP A 206 5.81 11.66 -3.86
C TRP A 206 5.80 10.19 -4.25
N HIS A 207 6.83 9.75 -4.98
CA HIS A 207 6.92 8.36 -5.41
C HIS A 207 7.02 7.37 -4.25
N VAL A 208 7.72 7.73 -3.17
CA VAL A 208 7.68 6.96 -1.91
C VAL A 208 6.25 6.85 -1.40
N ALA A 209 5.52 7.95 -1.29
CA ALA A 209 4.16 7.93 -0.77
C ALA A 209 3.19 7.12 -1.65
N GLU A 210 3.31 7.26 -2.97
CA GLU A 210 2.51 6.56 -3.97
C GLU A 210 2.73 5.03 -3.92
N GLU A 211 3.99 4.61 -3.75
CA GLU A 211 4.35 3.20 -3.95
C GLU A 211 4.53 2.39 -2.66
N ILE A 212 4.68 3.05 -1.51
CA ILE A 212 4.94 2.35 -0.25
C ILE A 212 3.82 1.37 0.12
N GLY A 213 2.58 1.61 -0.33
CA GLY A 213 1.44 0.72 -0.12
C GLY A 213 1.66 -0.71 -0.67
N LYS A 214 2.47 -0.87 -1.72
CA LYS A 214 2.80 -2.18 -2.32
C LYS A 214 3.42 -3.16 -1.31
N PHE A 215 4.19 -2.66 -0.36
CA PHE A 215 4.82 -3.49 0.69
C PHE A 215 3.83 -3.95 1.78
N GLY A 216 2.60 -3.45 1.73
CA GLY A 216 1.47 -3.91 2.53
C GLY A 216 0.72 -5.11 1.93
N HIS A 217 1.06 -5.52 0.70
CA HIS A 217 0.36 -6.57 -0.02
C HIS A 217 0.36 -7.92 0.75
N PRO A 218 -0.74 -8.69 0.78
CA PRO A 218 -0.87 -9.86 1.65
C PRO A 218 0.21 -10.92 1.47
N LEU A 219 0.54 -11.28 0.23
CA LEU A 219 1.63 -12.23 -0.05
C LEU A 219 3.01 -11.70 0.36
N LEU A 220 3.25 -10.38 0.27
CA LEU A 220 4.50 -9.76 0.73
C LEU A 220 4.60 -9.77 2.25
N ARG A 221 3.50 -9.51 2.94
CA ARG A 221 3.44 -9.56 4.40
C ARG A 221 3.72 -10.97 4.90
N ASP A 222 3.15 -11.98 4.25
CA ASP A 222 3.40 -13.37 4.59
C ASP A 222 4.85 -13.78 4.27
N PHE A 223 5.40 -13.35 3.14
CA PHE A 223 6.80 -13.52 2.77
C PHE A 223 7.78 -12.98 3.82
N VAL A 224 7.63 -11.70 4.18
CA VAL A 224 8.52 -11.03 5.15
C VAL A 224 8.44 -11.69 6.52
N ARG A 225 7.23 -12.05 6.98
CA ARG A 225 7.03 -12.72 8.28
C ARG A 225 7.80 -14.04 8.39
N HIS A 226 7.86 -14.81 7.31
CA HIS A 226 8.47 -16.14 7.32
C HIS A 226 9.95 -16.15 6.94
N ARG A 227 10.52 -15.01 6.53
CA ARG A 227 11.97 -14.84 6.37
C ARG A 227 12.67 -14.35 7.64
N ALA A 228 11.94 -13.68 8.53
CA ALA A 228 12.46 -13.23 9.81
C ALA A 228 12.60 -14.35 10.86
N ASN A 229 12.10 -15.55 10.57
CA ASN A 229 12.15 -16.75 11.42
C ASN A 229 12.96 -17.86 10.75
#